data_AF-A0A7L3AV28-F1
#
_entry.id   AF-A0A7L3AV28-F1
#
_cell.length_a   1.000
_cell.length_b   1.000
_cell.length_c   1.000
_cell.angle_alpha   90.00
_cell.angle_beta   90.00
_cell.angle_gamma   90.00
#
_symmetry.space_group_name_H-M   'P 1'
#
loop_
_entity.id
_entity.type
_entity.pdbx_description
1 polymer ?
#
loop_
_entity_poly.entity_id
_entity_poly.type
_entity_poly.pdbx_seq_one_letter_code
_entity_poly.pdbx_strand_id
1 'polypeptide(L)'
;SNYSVSLVGPAPWGFRLQGGKDFNMPLSISRLNDGGKAARAHVGIGDVVLTIDGISTDGMTHLEAQNKIKACTGNLNMTLQR
;
A
#
# COMPACT_ATOMS: atom_id res chain seq x y z
N SER A 1 -10.96 -7.01 -8.57
CA SER A 1 -10.44 -6.35 -9.80
C SER A 1 -9.19 -5.57 -9.46
N ASN A 2 -8.22 -5.51 -10.37
CA ASN A 2 -6.93 -4.87 -10.11
C ASN A 2 -6.93 -3.43 -10.60
N TYR A 3 -6.34 -2.52 -9.82
CA TYR A 3 -6.21 -1.11 -10.18
C TYR A 3 -4.92 -0.54 -9.61
N SER A 4 -4.38 0.49 -10.27
CA SER A 4 -3.15 1.15 -9.84
C SER A 4 -3.43 2.57 -9.34
N VAL A 5 -2.69 2.98 -8.33
CA VAL A 5 -2.74 4.33 -7.76
C VAL A 5 -1.34 4.92 -7.71
N SER A 6 -1.23 6.22 -7.95
CA SER A 6 -0.02 7.00 -7.75
C SER A 6 -0.32 8.10 -6.74
N LEU A 7 0.22 7.97 -5.54
CA LEU A 7 0.07 8.98 -4.49
C LEU A 7 1.19 10.00 -4.62
N VAL A 8 0.87 11.24 -4.92
CA VAL A 8 1.85 12.34 -5.02
C VAL A 8 2.39 12.65 -3.64
N GLY A 9 3.72 12.67 -3.48
CA GLY A 9 4.40 12.92 -2.19
C GLY A 9 4.29 14.35 -1.66
N PRO A 10 4.96 14.64 -0.53
CA PRO A 10 5.66 13.68 0.33
C PRO A 10 4.70 12.90 1.25
N ALA A 11 5.19 11.90 1.99
CA ALA A 11 4.42 11.23 3.05
C ALA A 11 3.89 12.28 4.09
N PRO A 12 2.79 12.01 4.82
CA PRO A 12 2.11 10.72 5.01
C PRO A 12 1.15 10.33 3.87
N TRP A 13 1.13 9.05 3.53
CA TRP A 13 0.27 8.49 2.48
C TRP A 13 -1.19 8.29 2.91
N GLY A 14 -1.44 8.24 4.23
CA GLY A 14 -2.79 8.20 4.78
C GLY A 14 -3.45 6.82 4.77
N PHE A 15 -2.65 5.75 4.91
CA PHE A 15 -3.16 4.39 5.09
C PHE A 15 -2.28 3.58 6.07
N ARG A 16 -2.80 2.46 6.54
CA ARG A 16 -2.05 1.43 7.26
C ARG A 16 -2.16 0.09 6.54
N LEU A 17 -1.10 -0.70 6.65
CA LEU A 17 -1.06 -2.08 6.17
C LEU A 17 -1.33 -3.07 7.30
N GLN A 18 -1.76 -4.26 6.92
CA GLN A 18 -1.78 -5.47 7.73
C GLN A 18 -1.35 -6.67 6.87
N GLY A 19 -1.07 -7.80 7.52
CA GLY A 19 -0.58 -9.01 6.85
C GLY A 19 0.89 -8.89 6.46
N GLY A 20 1.33 -9.72 5.53
CA GLY A 20 2.75 -9.93 5.22
C GLY A 20 3.08 -11.41 5.23
N LYS A 21 4.16 -11.76 4.50
CA LYS A 21 4.60 -13.16 4.38
C LYS A 21 4.94 -13.79 5.73
N ASP A 22 5.48 -13.01 6.65
CA ASP A 22 5.77 -13.35 8.04
C ASP A 22 4.53 -13.72 8.86
N PHE A 23 3.35 -13.25 8.44
CA PHE A 23 2.06 -13.58 9.06
C PHE A 23 1.24 -14.61 8.27
N ASN A 24 1.78 -15.16 7.18
CA ASN A 24 1.03 -15.98 6.21
C ASN A 24 -0.29 -15.32 5.75
N MET A 25 -0.31 -13.99 5.66
CA MET A 25 -1.48 -13.21 5.25
C MET A 25 -1.11 -12.27 4.10
N PRO A 26 -2.02 -11.99 3.16
CA PRO A 26 -1.77 -11.01 2.10
C PRO A 26 -1.60 -9.61 2.69
N LEU A 27 -0.72 -8.81 2.07
CA LEU A 27 -0.57 -7.40 2.42
C LEU A 27 -1.82 -6.64 2.02
N SER A 28 -2.59 -6.14 2.99
CA SER A 28 -3.85 -5.45 2.73
C SER A 28 -3.97 -4.15 3.51
N ILE A 29 -4.83 -3.26 3.03
CA ILE A 29 -5.10 -1.97 3.67
C ILE A 29 -6.00 -2.20 4.88
N SER A 30 -5.48 -1.95 6.09
CA SER A 30 -6.22 -2.13 7.34
C SER A 30 -6.97 -0.88 7.80
N ARG A 31 -6.46 0.29 7.41
CA ARG A 31 -7.06 1.58 7.77
C ARG A 31 -6.73 2.62 6.72
N LEU A 32 -7.65 3.54 6.51
CA LEU A 32 -7.45 4.77 5.75
C LEU A 32 -7.68 5.97 6.67
N ASN A 33 -6.93 7.04 6.43
CA ASN A 33 -7.19 8.32 7.05
C ASN A 33 -8.20 9.08 6.20
N ASP A 34 -9.26 9.59 6.82
CA ASP A 34 -10.27 10.39 6.13
C ASP A 34 -9.64 11.62 5.48
N GLY A 35 -9.95 11.84 4.20
CA GLY A 35 -9.36 12.92 3.40
C GLY A 35 -7.87 12.75 3.08
N GLY A 36 -7.23 11.65 3.48
CA GLY A 36 -5.84 11.32 3.19
C GLY A 36 -5.59 11.00 1.71
N LYS A 37 -4.31 10.93 1.31
CA LYS A 37 -3.93 10.71 -0.10
C LYS A 37 -4.47 9.39 -0.65
N ALA A 38 -4.33 8.30 0.11
CA ALA A 38 -4.89 7.01 -0.26
C ALA A 38 -6.43 7.03 -0.39
N ALA A 39 -7.14 7.69 0.54
CA ALA A 39 -8.59 7.83 0.46
C ALA A 39 -9.04 8.64 -0.78
N ARG A 40 -8.33 9.74 -1.10
CA ARG A 40 -8.57 10.54 -2.32
C ARG A 40 -8.26 9.78 -3.61
N ALA A 41 -7.34 8.82 -3.55
CA ALA A 41 -7.03 7.91 -4.65
C ALA A 41 -7.99 6.71 -4.73
N HIS A 42 -9.09 6.72 -3.97
CA HIS A 42 -10.10 5.67 -3.93
C HIS A 42 -9.56 4.29 -3.53
N VAL A 43 -8.48 4.27 -2.74
CA VAL A 43 -8.04 3.06 -2.05
C VAL A 43 -9.12 2.65 -1.05
N GLY A 44 -9.43 1.36 -0.99
CA GLY A 44 -10.39 0.78 -0.05
C GLY A 44 -9.72 0.07 1.13
N ILE A 45 -10.40 0.00 2.27
CA ILE A 45 -10.02 -0.91 3.36
C ILE A 45 -10.32 -2.34 2.91
N GLY A 46 -9.39 -3.26 3.16
CA GLY A 46 -9.46 -4.64 2.70
C GLY A 46 -8.73 -4.89 1.38
N ASP A 47 -8.44 -3.83 0.60
CA ASP A 47 -7.75 -3.97 -0.68
C ASP A 47 -6.35 -4.58 -0.48
N VAL A 48 -6.03 -5.56 -1.31
CA VAL A 48 -4.76 -6.29 -1.26
C VAL A 48 -3.73 -5.57 -2.11
N VAL A 49 -2.60 -5.20 -1.54
CA VAL A 49 -1.48 -4.59 -2.26
C VAL A 49 -0.71 -5.69 -2.98
N LEU A 50 -0.70 -5.64 -4.30
CA LEU A 50 0.01 -6.57 -5.18
C LEU A 50 1.42 -6.08 -5.54
N THR A 51 1.60 -4.76 -5.65
CA THR A 51 2.91 -4.16 -5.93
C THR A 51 3.09 -2.85 -5.16
N ILE A 52 4.33 -2.58 -4.75
CA ILE A 52 4.77 -1.31 -4.17
C ILE A 52 5.95 -0.81 -5.01
N ASP A 53 5.78 0.36 -5.61
CA ASP A 53 6.71 1.03 -6.50
C ASP A 53 7.20 0.13 -7.64
N GLY A 54 6.27 -0.60 -8.25
CA GLY A 54 6.53 -1.56 -9.33
C GLY A 54 7.10 -2.91 -8.88
N ILE A 55 7.39 -3.09 -7.59
CA ILE A 55 7.93 -4.35 -7.07
C ILE A 55 6.82 -5.18 -6.45
N SER A 56 6.74 -6.46 -6.84
CA SER A 56 5.76 -7.41 -6.29
C SER A 56 5.88 -7.49 -4.77
N THR A 57 4.74 -7.51 -4.10
CA THR A 57 4.63 -7.77 -2.66
C THR A 57 4.51 -9.25 -2.34
N ASP A 58 4.47 -10.13 -3.36
CA ASP A 58 4.48 -11.57 -3.14
C ASP A 58 5.78 -11.99 -2.43
N GLY A 59 5.62 -12.70 -1.32
CA GLY A 59 6.73 -13.07 -0.43
C GLY A 59 7.29 -11.93 0.44
N MET A 60 6.79 -10.70 0.32
CA MET A 60 7.27 -9.57 1.10
C MET A 60 6.75 -9.64 2.55
N THR A 61 7.65 -9.48 3.52
CA THR A 61 7.27 -9.37 4.94
C THR A 61 6.59 -8.04 5.24
N HIS A 62 5.88 -7.97 6.36
CA HIS A 62 5.24 -6.74 6.80
C HIS A 62 6.24 -5.58 6.92
N LEU A 63 7.42 -5.85 7.47
CA LEU A 63 8.47 -4.85 7.65
C LEU A 63 9.05 -4.36 6.32
N GLU A 64 9.33 -5.27 5.38
CA GLU A 64 9.83 -4.91 4.05
C GLU A 64 8.86 -4.01 3.30
N ALA A 65 7.56 -4.33 3.34
CA ALA A 65 6.52 -3.52 2.71
C ALA A 65 6.47 -2.11 3.31
N GLN A 66 6.52 -1.99 4.65
CA GLN A 66 6.59 -0.70 5.31
C GLN A 66 7.83 0.09 4.92
N ASN A 67 9.01 -0.54 4.90
CA ASN A 67 10.25 0.13 4.56
C ASN A 67 10.23 0.62 3.11
N LYS A 68 9.68 -0.17 2.19
CA LYS A 68 9.48 0.22 0.79
C LYS A 68 8.64 1.49 0.67
N ILE A 69 7.48 1.50 1.33
CA ILE A 69 6.55 2.65 1.32
C ILE A 69 7.16 3.90 1.94
N LYS A 70 7.96 3.74 3.01
CA LYS A 70 8.66 4.84 3.67
C LYS A 70 9.84 5.37 2.83
N ALA A 71 10.47 4.52 2.02
CA ALA A 71 11.58 4.90 1.16
C ALA A 71 11.14 5.73 -0.05
N CYS A 72 9.86 5.69 -0.45
CA CYS A 72 9.33 6.55 -1.51
C CYS A 72 9.32 8.02 -1.05
N THR A 73 10.16 8.85 -1.68
CA THR A 73 10.27 10.29 -1.38
C THR A 73 9.45 11.16 -2.35
N GLY A 74 9.29 10.70 -3.59
CA GLY A 74 8.49 11.34 -4.63
C GLY A 74 7.06 10.83 -4.64
N ASN A 75 6.69 10.00 -5.60
CA ASN A 75 5.36 9.40 -5.65
C ASN A 75 5.42 7.97 -5.12
N LEU A 76 4.36 7.54 -4.45
CA LEU A 76 4.16 6.14 -4.09
C LEU A 76 3.22 5.51 -5.11
N ASN A 77 3.74 4.65 -5.96
CA ASN A 77 2.96 3.88 -6.92
C ASN A 77 2.60 2.52 -6.31
N MET A 78 1.34 2.11 -6.39
CA MET A 78 0.91 0.79 -5.92
C MET A 78 -0.13 0.21 -6.87
N THR A 79 -0.10 -1.11 -7.04
CA THR A 79 -1.22 -1.85 -7.64
C THR A 79 -1.93 -2.62 -6.55
N LEU A 80 -3.25 -2.46 -6.48
CA LEU A 80 -4.10 -3.12 -5.51
C LEU A 80 -5.16 -3.98 -6.20
N GLN A 81 -5.68 -4.93 -5.44
CA GLN A 81 -6.83 -5.76 -5.80
C GLN A 81 -7.96 -5.49 -4.81
N ARG A 82 -9.13 -5.12 -5.33
CA ARG A 82 -10.41 -5.20 -4.61
C ARG A 82 -10.90 -6.63 -4.56
#